data_AF-A0A1Y0BHF8-F1
#
_entry.id   AF-A0A1Y0BHF8-F1
#
_cell.length_a   1.000
_cell.length_b   1.000
_cell.length_c   1.000
_cell.angle_alpha   90.00
_cell.angle_beta   90.00
_cell.angle_gamma   90.00
#
_symmetry.space_group_name_H-M   'P 1'
#
loop_
_entity.id
_entity.type
_entity.pdbx_description
1 polymer ?
#
loop_
_entity_poly.entity_id
_entity_poly.type
_entity_poly.pdbx_seq_one_letter_code
_entity_poly.pdbx_strand_id
1 'polypeptide(L)'
;MPTPRGGGLAIVASFLLAVPSVAVAGFASWHLVWALLGAGAGVALLGFLDDQGHIATRWRLLGHFCAAGWALFWLGGLPPVVVLGHTLDLGWVGHGLAAVYLVWLLNLYNFMDGIDGIAGIEAICVCLSAAALYALPGMAGDGQVVDIWLPLLLACAVAGFLFWNFPPARIFMGDAGSGFLGITLGILSLQAAWAAPQLLWSWWILLGVFVVDATVTLLRRLLRGDAVYQAHRSHAYQHAARRFERHLPVTLTVAAINLGWLLPIALWVASGRMDGVVGLSVAYAPLLALAVAFRAGQPPAGSDV
;
A
#
# COMPACT_ATOMS: atom_id res chain seq x y z
N MET A 1 14.54 7.64 -26.25
CA MET A 1 13.12 8.04 -26.19
C MET A 1 12.73 8.10 -24.72
N PRO A 2 12.09 9.18 -24.23
CA PRO A 2 11.56 9.20 -22.87
C PRO A 2 10.48 8.12 -22.72
N THR A 3 10.51 7.38 -21.62
CA THR A 3 9.50 6.35 -21.31
C THR A 3 8.17 7.03 -20.98
N PRO A 4 7.06 6.67 -21.64
CA PRO A 4 5.76 7.31 -21.40
C PRO A 4 5.21 7.01 -19.99
N ARG A 5 4.48 7.97 -19.44
CA ARG A 5 3.73 7.86 -18.17
C ARG A 5 2.25 7.57 -18.44
N GLY A 6 1.56 6.93 -17.50
CA GLY A 6 0.11 6.69 -17.56
C GLY A 6 -0.31 5.22 -17.59
N GLY A 7 0.63 4.27 -17.44
CA GLY A 7 0.31 2.84 -17.35
C GLY A 7 -0.60 2.50 -16.16
N GLY A 8 -0.62 3.35 -15.12
CA GLY A 8 -1.51 3.24 -13.98
C GLY A 8 -2.99 3.28 -14.33
N LEU A 9 -3.39 4.02 -15.37
CA LEU A 9 -4.79 4.08 -15.81
C LEU A 9 -5.31 2.71 -16.29
N ALA A 10 -4.44 1.87 -16.86
CA ALA A 10 -4.81 0.52 -17.27
C ALA A 10 -5.10 -0.36 -16.05
N ILE A 11 -4.34 -0.22 -14.96
CA ILE A 11 -4.62 -0.90 -13.68
C ILE A 11 -5.98 -0.44 -13.14
N VAL A 12 -6.17 0.89 -13.05
CA VAL A 12 -7.39 1.51 -12.52
C VAL A 12 -8.62 1.03 -13.29
N ALA A 13 -8.60 1.15 -14.63
CA ALA A 13 -9.72 0.78 -15.46
C ALA A 13 -10.03 -0.73 -15.36
N SER A 14 -9.00 -1.58 -15.45
CA SER A 14 -9.17 -3.04 -15.39
C SER A 14 -9.76 -3.48 -14.05
N PHE A 15 -9.26 -2.92 -12.93
CA PHE A 15 -9.76 -3.26 -11.60
C PHE A 15 -11.18 -2.72 -11.40
N LEU A 16 -11.41 -1.42 -11.58
CA LEU A 16 -12.71 -0.80 -11.28
C LEU A 16 -13.86 -1.31 -12.16
N LEU A 17 -13.59 -1.70 -13.41
CA LEU A 17 -14.59 -2.33 -14.27
C LEU A 17 -14.91 -3.77 -13.83
N ALA A 18 -13.95 -4.49 -13.27
CA ALA A 18 -14.12 -5.88 -12.85
C ALA A 18 -14.69 -6.04 -11.44
N VAL A 19 -14.41 -5.11 -10.51
CA VAL A 19 -14.89 -5.19 -9.11
C VAL A 19 -16.41 -5.42 -8.99
N PRO A 20 -17.31 -4.74 -9.75
CA PRO A 20 -18.75 -5.02 -9.68
C PRO A 20 -19.12 -6.46 -10.02
N SER A 21 -18.39 -7.10 -10.94
CA SER A 21 -18.65 -8.49 -11.32
C SER A 21 -18.38 -9.47 -10.17
N VAL A 22 -17.42 -9.15 -9.29
CA VAL A 22 -17.11 -9.94 -8.08
C VAL A 22 -18.29 -9.88 -7.11
N ALA A 23 -18.90 -8.70 -6.93
CA ALA A 23 -20.11 -8.55 -6.10
C ALA A 23 -21.34 -9.24 -6.71
N VAL A 24 -21.55 -9.13 -8.02
CA VAL A 24 -22.66 -9.82 -8.72
C VAL A 24 -22.52 -11.34 -8.57
N ALA A 25 -21.31 -11.87 -8.60
CA ALA A 25 -21.03 -13.28 -8.36
C ALA A 25 -21.17 -13.71 -6.87
N GLY A 26 -21.49 -12.78 -5.97
CA GLY A 26 -21.68 -13.04 -4.54
C GLY A 26 -20.39 -13.17 -3.73
N PHE A 27 -19.25 -12.77 -4.31
CA PHE A 27 -17.93 -12.91 -3.68
C PHE A 27 -17.48 -11.67 -2.90
N ALA A 28 -18.09 -10.50 -3.16
CA ALA A 28 -17.82 -9.23 -2.50
C ALA A 28 -19.11 -8.57 -2.01
N SER A 29 -19.03 -7.82 -0.90
CA SER A 29 -20.16 -6.98 -0.48
C SER A 29 -20.25 -5.71 -1.33
N TRP A 30 -21.47 -5.25 -1.63
CA TRP A 30 -21.67 -3.99 -2.35
C TRP A 30 -21.11 -2.78 -1.61
N HIS A 31 -21.07 -2.81 -0.27
CA HIS A 31 -20.43 -1.76 0.54
C HIS A 31 -18.94 -1.63 0.21
N LEU A 32 -18.21 -2.74 0.16
CA LEU A 32 -16.81 -2.76 -0.23
C LEU A 32 -16.61 -2.30 -1.68
N VAL A 33 -17.49 -2.74 -2.58
CA VAL A 33 -17.46 -2.29 -3.99
C VAL A 33 -17.63 -0.77 -4.09
N TRP A 34 -18.61 -0.19 -3.41
CA TRP A 34 -18.81 1.26 -3.42
C TRP A 34 -17.64 2.02 -2.78
N ALA A 35 -17.05 1.49 -1.71
CA ALA A 35 -15.84 2.04 -1.11
C ALA A 35 -14.70 2.13 -2.15
N LEU A 36 -14.43 1.01 -2.84
CA LEU A 36 -13.39 0.90 -3.86
C LEU A 36 -13.67 1.76 -5.10
N LEU A 37 -14.91 1.76 -5.60
CA LEU A 37 -15.29 2.54 -6.77
C LEU A 37 -15.12 4.03 -6.52
N GLY A 38 -15.72 4.58 -5.46
CA GLY A 38 -15.68 6.02 -5.23
C GLY A 38 -14.30 6.52 -4.79
N ALA A 39 -13.66 5.85 -3.82
CA ALA A 39 -12.34 6.26 -3.35
C ALA A 39 -11.25 6.00 -4.41
N GLY A 40 -11.28 4.82 -5.04
CA GLY A 40 -10.33 4.45 -6.09
C GLY A 40 -10.45 5.33 -7.32
N ALA A 41 -11.66 5.54 -7.86
CA ALA A 41 -11.86 6.42 -9.01
C ALA A 41 -11.52 7.89 -8.68
N GLY A 42 -11.91 8.37 -7.50
CA GLY A 42 -11.63 9.74 -7.06
C GLY A 42 -10.13 10.02 -6.94
N VAL A 43 -9.37 9.11 -6.33
CA VAL A 43 -7.91 9.22 -6.22
C VAL A 43 -7.23 9.09 -7.58
N ALA A 44 -7.65 8.12 -8.41
CA ALA A 44 -7.09 7.96 -9.74
C ALA A 44 -7.33 9.19 -10.62
N LEU A 45 -8.53 9.77 -10.57
CA LEU A 45 -8.86 11.01 -11.29
C LEU A 45 -8.01 12.17 -10.79
N LEU A 46 -7.88 12.34 -9.48
CA LEU A 46 -7.07 13.40 -8.89
C LEU A 46 -5.59 13.27 -9.28
N GLY A 47 -5.04 12.06 -9.21
CA GLY A 47 -3.67 11.78 -9.64
C GLY A 47 -3.48 11.96 -11.15
N PHE A 48 -4.46 11.58 -11.96
CA PHE A 48 -4.41 11.82 -13.42
C PHE A 48 -4.41 13.31 -13.77
N LEU A 49 -5.23 14.10 -13.07
CA LEU A 49 -5.24 15.56 -13.25
C LEU A 49 -3.91 16.19 -12.80
N ASP A 50 -3.26 15.65 -11.76
CA ASP A 50 -1.92 16.08 -11.31
C ASP A 50 -0.79 15.63 -12.25
N ASP A 51 -0.95 14.49 -12.95
CA ASP A 51 -0.03 14.05 -14.00
C ASP A 51 -0.08 14.96 -15.24
N GLN A 52 -1.25 15.56 -15.55
CA GLN A 52 -1.47 16.44 -16.71
C GLN A 52 -1.23 17.93 -16.41
N GLY A 53 -1.39 18.35 -15.17
CA GLY A 53 -1.23 19.73 -14.72
C GLY A 53 -0.84 19.79 -13.25
N HIS A 54 -0.44 20.95 -12.75
CA HIS A 54 -0.01 21.05 -11.35
C HIS A 54 -1.18 21.34 -10.41
N ILE A 55 -1.56 20.39 -9.54
CA ILE A 55 -2.52 20.62 -8.46
C ILE A 55 -1.78 21.04 -7.20
N ALA A 56 -2.18 22.17 -6.60
CA ALA A 56 -1.61 22.60 -5.34
C ALA A 56 -1.82 21.55 -4.24
N THR A 57 -0.77 21.26 -3.47
CA THR A 57 -0.73 20.18 -2.45
C THR A 57 -1.93 20.19 -1.50
N ARG A 58 -2.43 21.37 -1.11
CA ARG A 58 -3.61 21.50 -0.22
C ARG A 58 -4.88 20.89 -0.81
N TRP A 59 -5.10 21.06 -2.11
CA TRP A 59 -6.30 20.54 -2.80
C TRP A 59 -6.16 19.05 -3.06
N ARG A 60 -4.93 18.61 -3.37
CA ARG A 60 -4.61 17.18 -3.49
C ARG A 60 -4.85 16.45 -2.17
N LEU A 61 -4.35 16.99 -1.07
CA LEU A 61 -4.54 16.42 0.27
C LEU A 61 -6.01 16.42 0.70
N LEU A 62 -6.77 17.49 0.41
CA LEU A 62 -8.20 17.52 0.66
C LEU A 62 -8.92 16.40 -0.12
N GLY A 63 -8.59 16.21 -1.40
CA GLY A 63 -9.14 15.13 -2.21
C GLY A 63 -8.84 13.74 -1.64
N HIS A 64 -7.61 13.52 -1.14
CA HIS A 64 -7.26 12.28 -0.45
C HIS A 64 -8.09 12.05 0.81
N PHE A 65 -8.31 13.07 1.64
CA PHE A 65 -9.18 12.95 2.82
C PHE A 65 -10.65 12.74 2.47
N CYS A 66 -11.14 13.34 1.39
CA CYS A 66 -12.50 13.07 0.89
C CYS A 66 -12.63 11.60 0.44
N ALA A 67 -11.65 11.06 -0.28
CA ALA A 67 -11.64 9.66 -0.68
C ALA A 67 -11.55 8.70 0.53
N ALA A 68 -10.72 9.04 1.52
CA ALA A 68 -10.65 8.27 2.77
C ALA A 68 -11.97 8.31 3.54
N GLY A 69 -12.62 9.48 3.64
CA GLY A 69 -13.94 9.62 4.26
C GLY A 69 -15.01 8.81 3.54
N TRP A 70 -15.01 8.82 2.20
CA TRP A 70 -15.89 7.98 1.38
C TRP A 70 -15.68 6.49 1.69
N ALA A 71 -14.44 6.02 1.68
CA ALA A 71 -14.12 4.63 1.98
C ALA A 71 -14.60 4.23 3.38
N LEU A 72 -14.31 5.05 4.40
CA LEU A 72 -14.70 4.77 5.78
C LEU A 72 -16.21 4.80 5.98
N PHE A 73 -16.93 5.68 5.30
CA PHE A 73 -18.40 5.71 5.34
C PHE A 73 -18.99 4.36 4.91
N TRP A 74 -18.51 3.80 3.80
CA TRP A 74 -18.98 2.51 3.29
C TRP A 74 -18.49 1.31 4.09
N LEU A 75 -17.28 1.38 4.67
CA LEU A 75 -16.73 0.33 5.52
C LEU A 75 -17.29 0.32 6.95
N GLY A 76 -17.98 1.38 7.38
CA GLY A 76 -18.39 1.54 8.79
C GLY A 76 -17.26 2.01 9.72
N GLY A 77 -16.20 2.59 9.17
CA GLY A 77 -15.05 3.11 9.92
C GLY A 77 -13.99 2.06 10.25
N LEU A 78 -13.24 2.32 11.33
CA LEU A 78 -12.20 1.42 11.85
C LEU A 78 -12.84 0.37 12.77
N PRO A 79 -12.62 -0.94 12.53
CA PRO A 79 -13.05 -1.98 13.47
C PRO A 79 -12.26 -1.93 14.78
N PRO A 80 -12.74 -2.60 15.84
CA PRO A 80 -11.95 -2.81 17.04
C PRO A 80 -10.60 -3.48 16.73
N VAL A 81 -9.53 -2.96 17.30
CA VAL A 81 -8.16 -3.46 17.07
C VAL A 81 -7.75 -4.32 18.26
N VAL A 82 -7.12 -5.47 17.99
CA VAL A 82 -6.54 -6.32 19.04
C VAL A 82 -5.08 -5.94 19.25
N VAL A 83 -4.72 -5.58 20.48
CA VAL A 83 -3.37 -5.17 20.90
C VAL A 83 -2.98 -5.97 22.13
N LEU A 84 -1.93 -6.80 22.04
CA LEU A 84 -1.43 -7.61 23.16
C LEU A 84 -2.55 -8.45 23.82
N GLY A 85 -3.42 -9.04 22.99
CA GLY A 85 -4.58 -9.81 23.44
C GLY A 85 -5.78 -9.00 23.95
N HIS A 86 -5.72 -7.67 23.97
CA HIS A 86 -6.81 -6.80 24.38
C HIS A 86 -7.52 -6.19 23.17
N THR A 87 -8.84 -6.35 23.09
CA THR A 87 -9.67 -5.69 22.07
C THR A 87 -9.94 -4.24 22.48
N LEU A 88 -9.53 -3.30 21.63
CA LEU A 88 -9.70 -1.87 21.82
C LEU A 88 -10.65 -1.31 20.76
N ASP A 89 -11.81 -0.82 21.19
CA ASP A 89 -12.68 0.00 20.37
C ASP A 89 -12.30 1.47 20.58
N LEU A 90 -11.82 2.11 19.50
CA LEU A 90 -11.37 3.50 19.51
C LEU A 90 -12.49 4.48 19.10
N GLY A 91 -13.67 3.99 18.72
CA GLY A 91 -14.81 4.79 18.27
C GLY A 91 -14.44 5.85 17.23
N TRP A 92 -14.92 7.08 17.45
CA TRP A 92 -14.65 8.22 16.56
C TRP A 92 -13.16 8.57 16.40
N VAL A 93 -12.36 8.37 17.45
CA VAL A 93 -10.91 8.57 17.37
C VAL A 93 -10.29 7.56 16.41
N GLY A 94 -10.76 6.31 16.46
CA GLY A 94 -10.37 5.25 15.51
C GLY A 94 -10.69 5.62 14.07
N HIS A 95 -11.85 6.20 13.80
CA HIS A 95 -12.22 6.65 12.45
C HIS A 95 -11.30 7.76 11.93
N GLY A 96 -10.94 8.72 12.79
CA GLY A 96 -9.96 9.77 12.46
C GLY A 96 -8.58 9.17 12.14
N LEU A 97 -8.12 8.21 12.94
CA LEU A 97 -6.85 7.52 12.72
C LEU A 97 -6.87 6.69 11.42
N ALA A 98 -7.97 6.04 11.09
CA ALA A 98 -8.13 5.30 9.85
C ALA A 98 -8.11 6.22 8.63
N ALA A 99 -8.68 7.43 8.73
CA ALA A 99 -8.63 8.41 7.65
C ALA A 99 -7.18 8.86 7.40
N VAL A 100 -6.44 9.17 8.47
CA VAL A 100 -5.01 9.49 8.39
C VAL A 100 -4.22 8.32 7.82
N TYR A 101 -4.49 7.09 8.25
CA TYR A 101 -3.86 5.87 7.73
C TYR A 101 -4.07 5.71 6.23
N LEU A 102 -5.30 5.83 5.73
CA LEU A 102 -5.61 5.70 4.30
C LEU A 102 -4.90 6.78 3.46
N VAL A 103 -4.94 8.03 3.92
CA VAL A 103 -4.25 9.15 3.25
C VAL A 103 -2.74 8.94 3.28
N TRP A 104 -2.19 8.51 4.41
CA TRP A 104 -0.77 8.24 4.55
C TRP A 104 -0.34 7.09 3.63
N LEU A 105 -1.05 5.96 3.60
CA LEU A 105 -0.72 4.82 2.76
C LEU A 105 -0.80 5.17 1.27
N LEU A 106 -1.80 5.95 0.86
CA LEU A 106 -1.92 6.51 -0.49
C LEU A 106 -0.66 7.30 -0.89
N ASN A 107 -0.28 8.30 -0.09
CA ASN A 107 0.88 9.16 -0.42
C ASN A 107 2.20 8.40 -0.31
N LEU A 108 2.29 7.48 0.64
CA LEU A 108 3.43 6.60 0.82
C LEU A 108 3.66 5.72 -0.42
N TYR A 109 2.60 5.09 -0.95
CA TYR A 109 2.71 4.28 -2.16
C TYR A 109 3.14 5.11 -3.37
N ASN A 110 2.64 6.33 -3.47
CA ASN A 110 3.08 7.30 -4.48
C ASN A 110 4.58 7.63 -4.35
N PHE A 111 5.09 7.88 -3.14
CA PHE A 111 6.53 8.13 -2.93
C PHE A 111 7.44 6.94 -3.25
N MET A 112 6.94 5.72 -3.04
CA MET A 112 7.70 4.49 -3.25
C MET A 112 7.75 4.05 -4.72
N ASP A 113 6.87 4.57 -5.59
CA ASP A 113 6.87 4.31 -7.04
C ASP A 113 7.94 5.12 -7.80
N GLY A 114 9.21 4.99 -7.42
CA GLY A 114 10.31 5.77 -8.02
C GLY A 114 11.41 4.98 -8.72
N ILE A 115 11.29 3.66 -8.84
CA ILE A 115 12.12 2.82 -9.72
C ILE A 115 11.26 1.75 -10.42
N ASP A 116 11.76 1.21 -11.52
CA ASP A 116 11.06 0.21 -12.34
C ASP A 116 10.62 -1.01 -11.53
N GLY A 117 9.33 -1.34 -11.63
CA GLY A 117 8.73 -2.55 -11.09
C GLY A 117 8.53 -2.62 -9.58
N ILE A 118 9.06 -1.67 -8.77
CA ILE A 118 9.01 -1.79 -7.30
C ILE A 118 7.59 -1.71 -6.73
N ALA A 119 6.77 -0.75 -7.18
CA ALA A 119 5.39 -0.61 -6.70
C ALA A 119 4.50 -1.75 -7.21
N GLY A 120 4.75 -2.21 -8.44
CA GLY A 120 4.03 -3.33 -9.03
C GLY A 120 4.34 -4.66 -8.34
N ILE A 121 5.62 -4.95 -8.06
CA ILE A 121 6.01 -6.20 -7.38
C ILE A 121 5.52 -6.22 -5.93
N GLU A 122 5.59 -5.09 -5.21
CA GLU A 122 5.03 -4.96 -3.86
C GLU A 122 3.53 -5.26 -3.88
N ALA A 123 2.77 -4.61 -4.76
CA ALA A 123 1.32 -4.79 -4.81
C ALA A 123 0.92 -6.25 -5.16
N ILE A 124 1.64 -6.91 -6.07
CA ILE A 124 1.40 -8.33 -6.38
C ILE A 124 1.76 -9.20 -5.18
N CYS A 125 2.94 -9.02 -4.57
CA CYS A 125 3.37 -9.81 -3.42
C CYS A 125 2.41 -9.68 -2.24
N VAL A 126 2.00 -8.45 -1.90
CA VAL A 126 1.04 -8.17 -0.82
C VAL A 126 -0.31 -8.81 -1.12
N CYS A 127 -0.84 -8.65 -2.33
CA CYS A 127 -2.15 -9.20 -2.69
C CYS A 127 -2.17 -10.73 -2.73
N LEU A 128 -1.15 -11.37 -3.31
CA LEU A 128 -1.04 -12.84 -3.32
C LEU A 128 -0.83 -13.38 -1.89
N SER A 129 -0.05 -12.67 -1.08
CA SER A 129 0.14 -13.00 0.32
C SER A 129 -1.16 -12.89 1.11
N ALA A 130 -1.92 -11.80 0.94
CA ALA A 130 -3.23 -11.62 1.57
C ALA A 130 -4.20 -12.74 1.17
N ALA A 131 -4.23 -13.12 -0.12
CA ALA A 131 -5.03 -14.26 -0.57
C ALA A 131 -4.63 -15.57 0.13
N ALA A 132 -3.32 -15.80 0.34
CA ALA A 132 -2.84 -16.94 1.11
C ALA A 132 -3.24 -16.88 2.60
N LEU A 133 -3.26 -15.68 3.21
CA LEU A 133 -3.75 -15.51 4.58
C LEU A 133 -5.23 -15.91 4.68
N TYR A 134 -6.05 -15.51 3.72
CA TYR A 134 -7.50 -15.73 3.74
C TYR A 134 -7.87 -17.19 3.46
N ALA A 135 -6.97 -17.95 2.83
CA ALA A 135 -7.12 -19.38 2.63
C ALA A 135 -6.81 -20.21 3.89
N LEU A 136 -6.36 -19.60 5.00
CA LEU A 136 -6.11 -20.32 6.25
C LEU A 136 -7.41 -20.88 6.86
N PRO A 137 -7.36 -22.07 7.50
CA PRO A 137 -8.51 -22.62 8.21
C PRO A 137 -9.03 -21.64 9.27
N GLY A 138 -10.35 -21.46 9.33
CA GLY A 138 -11.00 -20.54 10.26
C GLY A 138 -11.09 -19.09 9.80
N MET A 139 -10.42 -18.69 8.70
CA MET A 139 -10.63 -17.36 8.07
C MET A 139 -11.86 -17.33 7.14
N ALA A 140 -12.42 -18.49 6.83
CA ALA A 140 -13.60 -18.65 5.97
C ALA A 140 -14.87 -19.10 6.73
N GLY A 141 -14.87 -19.05 8.06
CA GLY A 141 -15.96 -19.58 8.92
C GLY A 141 -16.75 -18.49 9.65
N ASP A 142 -18.07 -18.71 9.78
CA ASP A 142 -19.07 -17.94 10.55
C ASP A 142 -19.53 -16.58 9.99
N GLY A 143 -19.81 -16.53 8.68
CA GLY A 143 -20.76 -15.56 8.11
C GLY A 143 -20.17 -14.27 7.55
N GLN A 144 -18.87 -14.01 7.74
CA GLN A 144 -18.13 -12.98 7.00
C GLN A 144 -16.90 -13.60 6.34
N VAL A 145 -17.08 -14.11 5.12
CA VAL A 145 -15.97 -14.61 4.30
C VAL A 145 -15.03 -13.43 3.99
N VAL A 146 -13.75 -13.55 4.36
CA VAL A 146 -12.74 -12.57 3.92
C VAL A 146 -12.61 -12.69 2.40
N ASP A 147 -12.79 -11.59 1.67
CA ASP A 147 -12.85 -11.60 0.21
C ASP A 147 -11.46 -11.83 -0.41
N ILE A 148 -11.19 -13.08 -0.78
CA ILE A 148 -9.97 -13.52 -1.48
C ILE A 148 -9.89 -12.99 -2.91
N TRP A 149 -11.02 -12.70 -3.55
CA TRP A 149 -11.08 -12.42 -4.97
C TRP A 149 -10.61 -11.01 -5.30
N LEU A 150 -10.85 -10.03 -4.44
CA LEU A 150 -10.43 -8.65 -4.69
C LEU A 150 -8.91 -8.44 -4.66
N PRO A 151 -8.15 -8.96 -3.67
CA PRO A 151 -6.69 -8.94 -3.75
C PRO A 151 -6.16 -9.68 -4.99
N LEU A 152 -6.71 -10.85 -5.32
CA LEU A 152 -6.31 -11.58 -6.53
C LEU A 152 -6.60 -10.80 -7.82
N LEU A 153 -7.76 -10.15 -7.90
CA LEU A 153 -8.13 -9.29 -9.03
C LEU A 153 -7.15 -8.11 -9.17
N LEU A 154 -6.78 -7.47 -8.06
CA LEU A 154 -5.79 -6.40 -8.06
C LEU A 154 -4.43 -6.90 -8.49
N ALA A 155 -3.99 -8.07 -7.99
CA ALA A 155 -2.73 -8.70 -8.42
C ALA A 155 -2.72 -8.97 -9.93
N CYS A 156 -3.82 -9.47 -10.50
CA CYS A 156 -3.95 -9.68 -11.95
C CYS A 156 -3.88 -8.37 -12.75
N ALA A 157 -4.59 -7.33 -12.30
CA ALA A 157 -4.56 -6.01 -12.95
C ALA A 157 -3.14 -5.40 -12.92
N VAL A 158 -2.46 -5.51 -11.78
CA VAL A 158 -1.08 -5.04 -11.62
C VAL A 158 -0.09 -5.90 -12.41
N ALA A 159 -0.27 -7.22 -12.50
CA ALA A 159 0.59 -8.11 -13.28
C ALA A 159 0.60 -7.73 -14.77
N GLY A 160 -0.55 -7.36 -15.32
CA GLY A 160 -0.66 -6.84 -16.69
C GLY A 160 0.19 -5.58 -16.91
N PHE A 161 0.18 -4.64 -15.95
CA PHE A 161 1.06 -3.47 -15.99
C PHE A 161 2.53 -3.82 -15.76
N LEU A 162 2.81 -4.67 -14.77
CA LEU A 162 4.17 -5.04 -14.38
C LEU A 162 4.91 -5.68 -15.53
N PHE A 163 4.26 -6.46 -16.40
CA PHE A 163 4.87 -6.98 -17.62
C PHE A 163 5.57 -5.90 -18.47
N TRP A 164 5.01 -4.68 -18.52
CA TRP A 164 5.58 -3.55 -19.25
C TRP A 164 6.46 -2.64 -18.39
N ASN A 165 6.27 -2.64 -17.08
CA ASN A 165 7.03 -1.82 -16.13
C ASN A 165 8.21 -2.55 -15.49
N PHE A 166 8.33 -3.88 -15.69
CA PHE A 166 9.43 -4.68 -15.15
C PHE A 166 10.77 -4.18 -15.72
N PRO A 167 11.83 -4.06 -14.90
CA PRO A 167 13.10 -3.51 -15.36
C PRO A 167 13.66 -4.21 -16.60
N PRO A 168 14.01 -3.50 -17.69
CA PRO A 168 13.85 -2.05 -17.91
C PRO A 168 12.42 -1.65 -18.33
N ALA A 169 11.85 -0.63 -17.66
CA ALA A 169 10.47 -0.22 -17.87
C ALA A 169 10.21 0.41 -19.25
N ARG A 170 9.10 0.01 -19.88
CA ARG A 170 8.56 0.57 -21.13
C ARG A 170 7.44 1.58 -20.90
N ILE A 171 6.79 1.53 -19.74
CA ILE A 171 5.78 2.49 -19.29
C ILE A 171 5.96 2.75 -17.79
N PHE A 172 5.66 3.96 -17.34
CA PHE A 172 5.61 4.30 -15.91
C PHE A 172 4.18 4.40 -15.40
N MET A 173 3.98 4.16 -14.11
CA MET A 173 2.64 4.11 -13.49
C MET A 173 1.96 5.48 -13.51
N GLY A 174 2.67 6.52 -13.03
CA GLY A 174 2.11 7.86 -12.82
C GLY A 174 1.36 7.98 -11.48
N ASP A 175 1.04 9.21 -11.09
CA ASP A 175 0.40 9.51 -9.81
C ASP A 175 -1.01 8.93 -9.71
N ALA A 176 -1.72 8.83 -10.85
CA ALA A 176 -3.03 8.18 -10.94
C ALA A 176 -2.99 6.73 -10.44
N GLY A 177 -2.02 5.93 -10.88
CA GLY A 177 -1.95 4.51 -10.57
C GLY A 177 -1.37 4.24 -9.18
N SER A 178 -0.30 4.94 -8.80
CA SER A 178 0.36 4.70 -7.51
C SER A 178 -0.51 5.15 -6.33
N GLY A 179 -1.19 6.29 -6.45
CA GLY A 179 -2.19 6.73 -5.48
C GLY A 179 -3.38 5.76 -5.41
N PHE A 180 -3.87 5.30 -6.56
CA PHE A 180 -4.94 4.29 -6.62
C PHE A 180 -4.56 2.98 -5.91
N LEU A 181 -3.33 2.48 -6.11
CA LEU A 181 -2.86 1.28 -5.41
C LEU A 181 -2.81 1.51 -3.90
N GLY A 182 -2.26 2.63 -3.45
CA GLY A 182 -2.15 2.93 -2.02
C GLY A 182 -3.51 3.02 -1.32
N ILE A 183 -4.49 3.70 -1.91
CA ILE A 183 -5.85 3.77 -1.32
C ILE A 183 -6.55 2.41 -1.37
N THR A 184 -6.40 1.65 -2.47
CA THR A 184 -7.05 0.34 -2.64
C THR A 184 -6.51 -0.68 -1.63
N LEU A 185 -5.19 -0.78 -1.48
CA LEU A 185 -4.56 -1.67 -0.50
C LEU A 185 -4.94 -1.27 0.94
N GLY A 186 -5.06 0.03 1.20
CA GLY A 186 -5.56 0.54 2.48
C GLY A 186 -7.00 0.09 2.78
N ILE A 187 -7.91 0.24 1.80
CA ILE A 187 -9.30 -0.20 1.92
C ILE A 187 -9.38 -1.71 2.15
N LEU A 188 -8.63 -2.51 1.37
CA LEU A 188 -8.60 -3.96 1.53
C LEU A 188 -8.07 -4.37 2.92
N SER A 189 -7.05 -3.68 3.44
CA SER A 189 -6.54 -3.95 4.79
C SER A 189 -7.56 -3.66 5.90
N LEU A 190 -8.34 -2.58 5.77
CA LEU A 190 -9.39 -2.23 6.73
C LEU A 190 -10.57 -3.19 6.64
N GLN A 191 -10.94 -3.61 5.43
CA GLN A 191 -11.98 -4.62 5.26
C GLN A 191 -11.55 -5.97 5.85
N ALA A 192 -10.29 -6.37 5.66
CA ALA A 192 -9.75 -7.58 6.27
C ALA A 192 -9.84 -7.51 7.80
N ALA A 193 -9.58 -6.34 8.38
CA ALA A 193 -9.68 -6.12 9.82
C ALA A 193 -11.11 -6.29 10.37
N TRP A 194 -12.14 -5.94 9.59
CA TRP A 194 -13.54 -6.19 9.95
C TRP A 194 -13.88 -7.68 9.98
N ALA A 195 -13.29 -8.45 9.07
CA ALA A 195 -13.49 -9.89 9.03
C ALA A 195 -12.70 -10.61 10.13
N ALA A 196 -11.45 -10.20 10.38
CA ALA A 196 -10.64 -10.66 11.49
C ALA A 196 -9.61 -9.59 11.92
N PRO A 197 -9.66 -9.07 13.17
CA PRO A 197 -8.81 -7.96 13.60
C PRO A 197 -7.31 -8.18 13.42
N GLN A 198 -6.83 -9.43 13.57
CA GLN A 198 -5.41 -9.78 13.36
C GLN A 198 -4.93 -9.55 11.92
N LEU A 199 -5.83 -9.57 10.93
CA LEU A 199 -5.46 -9.35 9.54
C LEU A 199 -4.98 -7.91 9.29
N LEU A 200 -5.43 -6.93 10.08
CA LEU A 200 -4.91 -5.56 9.99
C LEU A 200 -3.38 -5.53 10.19
N TRP A 201 -2.91 -6.24 11.23
CA TRP A 201 -1.49 -6.37 11.52
C TRP A 201 -0.76 -7.14 10.43
N SER A 202 -1.36 -8.22 9.92
CA SER A 202 -0.77 -8.97 8.80
C SER A 202 -0.62 -8.11 7.54
N TRP A 203 -1.60 -7.26 7.20
CA TRP A 203 -1.50 -6.31 6.10
C TRP A 203 -0.39 -5.28 6.32
N TRP A 204 -0.27 -4.71 7.52
CA TRP A 204 0.83 -3.80 7.84
C TRP A 204 2.20 -4.48 7.77
N ILE A 205 2.30 -5.74 8.20
CA ILE A 205 3.51 -6.55 8.06
C ILE A 205 3.86 -6.71 6.58
N LEU A 206 2.90 -7.12 5.74
CA LEU A 206 3.13 -7.32 4.31
C LEU A 206 3.55 -6.04 3.59
N LEU A 207 2.98 -4.88 3.94
CA LEU A 207 3.36 -3.57 3.41
C LEU A 207 4.67 -3.02 4.02
N GLY A 208 5.37 -3.81 4.84
CA GLY A 208 6.44 -3.36 5.72
C GLY A 208 7.60 -2.68 5.01
N VAL A 209 7.98 -3.15 3.80
CA VAL A 209 9.08 -2.55 3.05
C VAL A 209 8.78 -1.08 2.75
N PHE A 210 7.56 -0.81 2.25
CA PHE A 210 7.11 0.51 1.87
C PHE A 210 6.83 1.38 3.10
N VAL A 211 6.13 0.82 4.09
CA VAL A 211 5.81 1.47 5.38
C VAL A 211 7.07 1.98 6.06
N VAL A 212 8.07 1.12 6.23
CA VAL A 212 9.29 1.46 6.98
C VAL A 212 10.14 2.48 6.23
N ASP A 213 10.40 2.30 4.94
CA ASP A 213 11.24 3.23 4.17
C ASP A 213 10.63 4.64 4.15
N ALA A 214 9.35 4.77 3.77
CA ALA A 214 8.73 6.08 3.68
C ALA A 214 8.60 6.74 5.06
N THR A 215 8.23 6.01 6.12
CA THR A 215 8.12 6.59 7.47
C THR A 215 9.47 7.10 7.96
N VAL A 216 10.52 6.28 7.87
CA VAL A 216 11.88 6.67 8.32
C VAL A 216 12.38 7.85 7.49
N THR A 217 12.17 7.81 6.18
CA THR A 217 12.60 8.88 5.27
C THR A 217 11.90 10.20 5.61
N LEU A 218 10.57 10.21 5.73
CA LEU A 218 9.80 11.41 6.02
C LEU A 218 10.07 11.94 7.42
N LEU A 219 10.20 11.06 8.42
CA LEU A 219 10.54 11.46 9.79
C LEU A 219 11.91 12.14 9.85
N ARG A 220 12.93 11.58 9.20
CA ARG A 220 14.27 12.18 9.16
C ARG A 220 14.29 13.53 8.43
N ARG A 221 13.50 13.66 7.37
CA ARG A 221 13.31 14.94 6.66
C ARG A 221 12.64 15.98 7.55
N LEU A 222 11.55 15.60 8.21
CA LEU A 222 10.81 16.47 9.13
C LEU A 222 11.69 16.95 10.29
N LEU A 223 12.49 16.07 10.89
CA LEU A 223 13.41 16.41 11.97
C LEU A 223 14.53 17.37 11.54
N ARG A 224 14.84 17.47 10.25
CA ARG A 224 15.78 18.46 9.69
C ARG A 224 15.09 19.76 9.24
N GLY A 225 13.77 19.84 9.31
CA GLY A 225 13.00 20.98 8.82
C GLY A 225 12.77 20.98 7.31
N ASP A 226 13.04 19.86 6.62
CA ASP A 226 12.80 19.76 5.18
C ASP A 226 11.29 19.76 4.88
N ALA A 227 10.90 20.40 3.78
CA ALA A 227 9.53 20.32 3.28
C ALA A 227 9.21 18.90 2.79
N VAL A 228 8.50 18.12 3.60
CA VAL A 228 8.13 16.72 3.32
C VAL A 228 7.20 16.56 2.12
N TYR A 229 6.47 17.61 1.74
CA TYR A 229 5.56 17.62 0.60
C TYR A 229 6.25 17.90 -0.74
N GLN A 230 7.52 18.31 -0.73
CA GLN A 230 8.30 18.53 -1.94
C GLN A 230 8.91 17.23 -2.43
N ALA A 231 8.95 17.07 -3.75
CA ALA A 231 9.56 15.93 -4.42
C ALA A 231 11.03 15.76 -3.99
N HIS A 232 11.43 14.53 -3.72
CA HIS A 232 12.76 14.20 -3.22
C HIS A 232 13.19 12.81 -3.67
N ARG A 233 14.50 12.53 -3.53
CA ARG A 233 15.10 11.27 -3.98
C ARG A 233 15.93 10.57 -2.89
N SER A 234 15.48 10.71 -1.64
CA SER A 234 16.21 10.29 -0.43
C SER A 234 15.70 9.00 0.22
N HIS A 235 14.85 8.21 -0.45
CA HIS A 235 14.38 6.94 0.08
C HIS A 235 15.49 5.88 0.07
N ALA A 236 15.39 4.89 0.96
CA ALA A 236 16.35 3.79 1.07
C ALA A 236 16.45 3.02 -0.26
N TYR A 237 15.30 2.71 -0.88
CA TYR A 237 15.28 2.00 -2.18
C TYR A 237 15.99 2.79 -3.29
N GLN A 238 15.90 4.12 -3.28
CA GLN A 238 16.54 4.98 -4.28
C GLN A 238 18.05 5.03 -4.06
N HIS A 239 18.51 5.08 -2.81
CA HIS A 239 19.93 4.95 -2.48
C HIS A 239 20.47 3.57 -2.87
N ALA A 240 19.71 2.50 -2.61
CA ALA A 240 20.06 1.14 -3.04
C ALA A 240 20.18 1.05 -4.58
N ALA A 241 19.19 1.55 -5.31
CA ALA A 241 19.17 1.51 -6.77
C ALA A 241 20.35 2.27 -7.39
N ARG A 242 20.72 3.43 -6.82
CA ARG A 242 21.92 4.17 -7.23
C ARG A 242 23.20 3.41 -6.89
N ARG A 243 23.30 2.83 -5.69
CA ARG A 243 24.48 2.05 -5.25
C ARG A 243 24.73 0.84 -6.14
N PHE A 244 23.68 0.17 -6.60
CA PHE A 244 23.78 -1.00 -7.49
C PHE A 244 23.70 -0.65 -8.97
N GLU A 245 23.50 0.64 -9.30
CA GLU A 245 23.31 1.16 -10.66
C GLU A 245 22.23 0.43 -11.48
N ARG A 246 21.29 -0.22 -10.79
CA ARG A 246 20.28 -1.11 -11.40
C ARG A 246 19.02 -1.13 -10.55
N HIS A 247 17.85 -1.08 -11.19
CA HIS A 247 16.55 -1.22 -10.53
C HIS A 247 16.24 -2.68 -10.17
N LEU A 248 16.58 -3.62 -11.07
CA LEU A 248 16.24 -5.04 -10.94
C LEU A 248 16.65 -5.69 -9.60
N PRO A 249 17.90 -5.52 -9.08
CA PRO A 249 18.27 -6.12 -7.82
C PRO A 249 17.44 -5.62 -6.64
N VAL A 250 17.08 -4.33 -6.63
CA VAL A 250 16.24 -3.73 -5.58
C VAL A 250 14.83 -4.29 -5.67
N THR A 251 14.22 -4.28 -6.86
CA THR A 251 12.88 -4.81 -7.11
C THR A 251 12.76 -6.29 -6.72
N LEU A 252 13.73 -7.13 -7.08
CA LEU A 252 13.76 -8.55 -6.68
C LEU A 252 14.00 -8.74 -5.18
N THR A 253 14.80 -7.86 -4.55
CA THR A 253 15.01 -7.90 -3.09
C THR A 253 13.72 -7.59 -2.34
N VAL A 254 12.92 -6.62 -2.81
CA VAL A 254 11.60 -6.34 -2.24
C VAL A 254 10.69 -7.56 -2.30
N ALA A 255 10.65 -8.25 -3.44
CA ALA A 255 9.89 -9.51 -3.57
C ALA A 255 10.40 -10.60 -2.61
N ALA A 256 11.73 -10.76 -2.52
CA ALA A 256 12.36 -11.75 -1.64
C ALA A 256 12.07 -11.47 -0.15
N ILE A 257 12.10 -10.20 0.27
CA ILE A 257 11.74 -9.80 1.64
C ILE A 257 10.25 -10.08 1.89
N ASN A 258 9.37 -9.69 0.97
CA ASN A 258 7.93 -9.94 1.11
C ASN A 258 7.61 -11.42 1.28
N LEU A 259 8.14 -12.27 0.40
CA LEU A 259 7.81 -13.70 0.40
C LEU A 259 8.60 -14.50 1.44
N GLY A 260 9.87 -14.15 1.69
CA GLY A 260 10.77 -14.90 2.55
C GLY A 260 10.76 -14.47 4.02
N TRP A 261 10.34 -13.23 4.31
CA TRP A 261 10.35 -12.67 5.66
C TRP A 261 8.97 -12.22 6.12
N LEU A 262 8.31 -11.35 5.35
CA LEU A 262 7.05 -10.72 5.79
C LEU A 262 5.87 -11.69 5.75
N LEU A 263 5.72 -12.47 4.67
CA LEU A 263 4.64 -13.45 4.52
C LEU A 263 4.65 -14.52 5.63
N PRO A 264 5.79 -15.18 5.98
CA PRO A 264 5.82 -16.13 7.09
C PRO A 264 5.37 -15.53 8.43
N ILE A 265 5.79 -14.30 8.74
CA ILE A 265 5.39 -13.61 9.97
C ILE A 265 3.90 -13.24 9.90
N ALA A 266 3.42 -12.72 8.77
CA ALA A 266 2.02 -12.37 8.56
C ALA A 266 1.09 -13.59 8.67
N LEU A 267 1.51 -14.75 8.18
CA LEU A 267 0.81 -16.03 8.34
C LEU A 267 0.76 -16.45 9.81
N TRP A 268 1.86 -16.26 10.54
CA TRP A 268 1.94 -16.63 11.95
C TRP A 268 1.01 -15.76 12.82
N VAL A 269 0.95 -14.46 12.53
CA VAL A 269 -0.02 -13.52 13.14
C VAL A 269 -1.46 -13.85 12.74
N ALA A 270 -1.73 -14.06 11.45
CA ALA A 270 -3.08 -14.37 10.96
C ALA A 270 -3.64 -15.66 11.58
N SER A 271 -2.78 -16.65 11.83
CA SER A 271 -3.15 -17.91 12.50
C SER A 271 -3.43 -17.79 14.01
N GLY A 272 -3.28 -16.59 14.60
CA GLY A 272 -3.49 -16.33 16.02
C GLY A 272 -2.39 -16.89 16.95
N ARG A 273 -1.30 -17.42 16.40
CA ARG A 273 -0.19 -17.99 17.17
C ARG A 273 0.83 -16.95 17.65
N MET A 274 0.77 -15.73 17.13
CA MET A 274 1.61 -14.61 17.53
C MET A 274 0.76 -13.34 17.58
N ASP A 275 0.94 -12.53 18.62
CA ASP A 275 0.27 -11.22 18.72
C ASP A 275 0.71 -10.28 17.58
N GLY A 276 -0.22 -9.46 17.10
CA GLY A 276 0.01 -8.55 15.98
C GLY A 276 1.13 -7.53 16.24
N VAL A 277 1.22 -6.97 17.45
CA VAL A 277 2.25 -5.99 17.82
C VAL A 277 3.63 -6.64 17.85
N VAL A 278 3.71 -7.85 18.42
CA VAL A 278 4.96 -8.63 18.47
C VAL A 278 5.40 -8.99 17.04
N GLY A 279 4.48 -9.49 16.23
CA GLY A 279 4.75 -9.83 14.83
C GLY A 279 5.22 -8.63 14.01
N LEU A 280 4.56 -7.48 14.16
CA LEU A 280 4.96 -6.23 13.51
C LEU A 280 6.36 -5.79 13.94
N SER A 281 6.67 -5.87 15.24
CA SER A 281 7.98 -5.50 15.79
C SER A 281 9.09 -6.38 15.23
N VAL A 282 8.88 -7.70 15.19
CA VAL A 282 9.83 -8.66 14.60
C VAL A 282 10.00 -8.40 13.11
N ALA A 283 8.89 -8.19 12.38
CA ALA A 283 8.93 -7.92 10.94
C ALA A 283 9.71 -6.65 10.60
N TYR A 284 9.49 -5.56 11.35
CA TYR A 284 10.01 -4.23 11.03
C TYR A 284 11.45 -4.01 11.52
N ALA A 285 11.91 -4.72 12.56
CA ALA A 285 13.27 -4.57 13.09
C ALA A 285 14.39 -4.64 12.01
N PRO A 286 14.46 -5.68 11.15
CA PRO A 286 15.47 -5.73 10.10
C PRO A 286 15.24 -4.68 9.00
N LEU A 287 13.99 -4.31 8.72
CA LEU A 287 13.67 -3.27 7.73
C LEU A 287 14.14 -1.89 8.20
N LEU A 288 14.00 -1.59 9.49
CA LEU A 288 14.51 -0.37 10.11
C LEU A 288 16.04 -0.31 10.00
N ALA A 289 16.72 -1.43 10.27
CA ALA A 289 18.16 -1.53 10.11
C ALA A 289 18.58 -1.31 8.63
N LEU A 290 17.85 -1.88 7.67
CA LEU A 290 18.08 -1.65 6.24
C LEU A 290 17.85 -0.19 5.85
N ALA A 291 16.76 0.43 6.30
CA ALA A 291 16.47 1.83 6.02
C ALA A 291 17.60 2.75 6.56
N VAL A 292 18.11 2.47 7.76
CA VAL A 292 19.26 3.18 8.33
C VAL A 292 20.53 2.94 7.50
N ALA A 293 20.82 1.68 7.15
CA ALA A 293 22.02 1.29 6.41
C ALA A 293 22.07 1.90 5.00
N PHE A 294 20.92 2.00 4.33
CA PHE A 294 20.77 2.67 3.04
C PHE A 294 20.49 4.17 3.15
N ARG A 295 20.71 4.75 4.33
CA ARG A 295 20.68 6.20 4.56
C ARG A 295 19.33 6.83 4.17
N ALA A 296 18.23 6.15 4.46
CA ALA A 296 16.88 6.68 4.32
C ALA A 296 16.79 8.10 4.89
N GLY A 297 16.15 8.99 4.15
CA GLY A 297 16.05 10.40 4.46
C GLY A 297 17.31 11.22 4.20
N GLN A 298 18.52 10.69 4.05
CA GLN A 298 19.70 11.54 3.82
C GLN A 298 19.76 12.06 2.38
N PRO A 299 20.26 13.30 2.17
CA PRO A 299 20.54 13.80 0.83
C PRO A 299 21.49 12.86 0.08
N PRO A 300 21.36 12.70 -1.25
CA PRO A 300 22.33 11.98 -2.06
C PRO A 300 23.75 12.55 -1.86
N ALA A 301 24.77 11.68 -1.85
CA ALA A 301 26.15 12.15 -1.78
C ALA A 301 26.46 13.04 -3.01
N GLY A 302 26.93 14.27 -2.76
CA GLY A 302 27.22 15.26 -3.80
C GLY A 302 26.11 16.28 -4.08
N SER A 303 25.00 16.27 -3.33
CA SER A 303 24.02 17.36 -3.35
C SER A 303 24.34 18.41 -2.28
N ASP A 304 25.47 19.10 -2.44
CA ASP A 304 25.68 20.38 -1.77
C ASP A 304 25.04 21.45 -2.66
N VAL A 305 23.87 21.94 -2.22
CA VAL A 305 23.05 23.04 -2.77
C VAL A 305 22.34 22.74 -4.10
#